data_AF-A0A142L5P3-F1
#
_entry.id   AF-A0A142L5P3-F1
#
_cell.length_a   1.000
_cell.length_b   1.000
_cell.length_c   1.000
_cell.angle_alpha   90.00
_cell.angle_beta   90.00
_cell.angle_gamma   90.00
#
_symmetry.space_group_name_H-M   'P 1'
#
loop_
_entity.id
_entity.type
_entity.pdbx_description
1 polymer ?
#
loop_
_entity_poly.entity_id
_entity_poly.type
_entity_poly.pdbx_seq_one_letter_code
_entity_poly.pdbx_strand_id
1 'polypeptide(L)'
;MNLETKDIFLIGLGLLGWTWGIIQFILTRRNQKRDKALEKRFEVYSAFMNKADEISQNMRTDPKMIYGISTQMFSKLLSGDETETNQALIDFNAELIEYTKRSVQPTMILNQELNKLKLVCSDTLLPKIEEYKKLANDFVDEFQIVMNNLSSNKDLNITAKQLENIGHSNRTIQMADLWKEMEILMRNEIGYYRQK
;
A
#
# COMPACT_ATOMS: atom_id res chain seq x y z
N MET A 1 13.74 -8.80 73.71
CA MET A 1 13.95 -7.52 73.00
C MET A 1 12.60 -7.11 72.45
N ASN A 2 11.92 -6.16 73.09
CA ASN A 2 10.60 -5.71 72.65
C ASN A 2 10.80 -4.82 71.42
N LEU A 3 10.20 -5.16 70.28
CA LEU A 3 10.15 -4.26 69.13
C LEU A 3 9.42 -2.98 69.56
N GLU A 4 10.08 -1.84 69.40
CA GLU A 4 9.43 -0.56 69.65
C GLU A 4 8.43 -0.27 68.54
N THR A 5 7.36 0.47 68.85
CA THR A 5 6.33 0.88 67.88
C THR A 5 6.94 1.61 66.66
N LYS A 6 8.08 2.27 66.85
CA LYS A 6 8.86 2.94 65.79
C LYS A 6 9.46 1.95 64.80
N ASP A 7 9.94 0.80 65.26
CA ASP A 7 10.52 -0.25 64.40
C ASP A 7 9.46 -0.90 63.52
N ILE A 8 8.26 -1.14 64.08
CA ILE A 8 7.10 -1.66 63.33
C ILE A 8 6.68 -0.67 62.23
N PHE A 9 6.69 0.63 62.52
CA PHE A 9 6.37 1.67 61.55
C PHE A 9 7.41 1.76 60.42
N LEU A 10 8.69 1.64 60.75
CA LEU A 10 9.80 1.60 59.79
C LEU A 10 9.72 0.39 58.86
N ILE A 11 9.42 -0.79 59.40
CA ILE A 11 9.20 -2.01 58.61
C ILE A 11 7.97 -1.86 57.69
N GLY A 12 6.87 -1.28 58.19
CA GLY A 12 5.67 -1.00 57.40
C GLY A 12 5.92 -0.05 56.23
N LEU A 13 6.65 1.05 56.46
CA LEU A 13 7.04 1.99 55.40
C LEU A 13 7.98 1.34 54.37
N GLY A 14 8.91 0.51 54.82
CA GLY A 14 9.78 -0.27 53.94
C GLY A 14 8.97 -1.17 53.01
N LEU A 15 8.04 -1.96 53.55
CA LEU A 15 7.18 -2.85 52.76
C LEU A 15 6.29 -2.10 51.76
N LEU A 16 5.75 -0.94 52.14
CA LEU A 16 4.96 -0.09 51.25
C LEU A 16 5.80 0.49 50.11
N GLY A 17 7.02 0.97 50.40
CA GLY A 17 7.94 1.46 49.38
C GLY A 17 8.34 0.38 48.37
N TRP A 18 8.63 -0.84 48.85
CA TRP A 18 8.93 -1.98 47.99
C TRP A 18 7.73 -2.40 47.13
N THR A 19 6.54 -2.48 47.72
CA THR A 19 5.30 -2.82 46.99
C THR A 19 5.00 -1.80 45.90
N TRP A 20 5.15 -0.50 46.22
CA TRP A 20 4.99 0.58 45.26
C TRP A 20 6.03 0.52 44.13
N GLY A 21 7.31 0.25 44.45
CA GLY A 21 8.37 0.10 43.46
C GLY A 21 8.12 -1.06 42.48
N ILE A 22 7.61 -2.20 42.97
CA ILE A 22 7.24 -3.34 42.12
C ILE A 22 6.09 -2.97 41.18
N ILE A 23 5.05 -2.31 41.69
CA ILE A 23 3.90 -1.86 40.88
C ILE A 23 4.37 -0.87 39.80
N GLN A 24 5.18 0.12 40.18
CA GLN A 24 5.79 1.10 39.27
C GLN A 24 6.62 0.41 38.17
N PHE A 25 7.45 -0.58 38.53
CA PHE A 25 8.26 -1.31 37.57
C PHE A 25 7.40 -2.07 36.55
N ILE A 26 6.36 -2.77 37.01
CA ILE A 26 5.44 -3.51 36.12
C ILE A 26 4.68 -2.56 35.18
N LEU A 27 4.14 -1.46 35.72
CA LEU A 27 3.42 -0.46 34.94
C LEU A 27 4.33 0.20 33.90
N THR A 28 5.53 0.62 34.29
CA THR A 28 6.51 1.24 33.40
C THR A 28 6.91 0.29 32.28
N ARG A 29 7.22 -0.97 32.60
CA ARG A 29 7.61 -1.97 31.60
C ARG A 29 6.47 -2.29 30.63
N ARG A 30 5.23 -2.31 31.10
CA ARG A 30 4.04 -2.49 30.26
C ARG A 30 3.81 -1.29 29.34
N ASN A 31 3.92 -0.07 29.86
CA ASN A 31 3.78 1.15 29.06
C ASN A 31 4.88 1.26 28.01
N GLN A 32 6.15 1.02 28.36
CA GLN A 32 7.26 1.01 27.41
C GLN A 32 7.06 0.03 26.24
N LYS A 33 6.55 -1.17 26.51
CA LYS A 33 6.22 -2.13 25.44
C LYS A 33 5.11 -1.60 24.52
N ARG A 34 4.09 -0.98 25.09
CA ARG A 34 2.97 -0.41 24.33
C ARG A 34 3.43 0.77 23.48
N ASP A 35 4.26 1.64 24.03
CA ASP A 35 4.76 2.83 23.34
C ASP A 35 5.68 2.43 22.18
N LYS A 36 6.57 1.45 22.38
CA LYS A 36 7.38 0.87 21.29
C LYS A 36 6.55 0.24 20.18
N ALA A 37 5.45 -0.46 20.54
CA ALA A 37 4.56 -1.05 19.55
C ALA A 37 3.81 0.03 18.74
N LEU A 38 3.39 1.11 19.40
CA LEU A 38 2.79 2.28 18.73
C LEU A 38 3.78 2.98 17.80
N GLU A 39 5.01 3.20 18.26
CA GLU A 39 6.08 3.79 17.46
C GLU A 39 6.36 2.94 16.21
N LYS A 40 6.45 1.61 16.37
CA LYS A 40 6.66 0.71 15.24
C LYS A 40 5.50 0.71 14.25
N ARG A 41 4.25 0.76 14.74
CA ARG A 41 3.06 0.91 13.88
C ARG A 41 3.12 2.22 13.10
N PHE A 42 3.41 3.32 13.77
CA PHE A 42 3.54 4.63 13.14
C PHE A 42 4.62 4.63 12.05
N GLU A 43 5.80 4.08 12.33
CA GLU A 43 6.90 3.96 11.37
C GLU A 43 6.47 3.18 10.11
N VAL A 44 5.87 2.00 10.30
CA VAL A 44 5.45 1.14 9.19
C VAL A 44 4.31 1.76 8.39
N TYR A 45 3.32 2.38 9.06
CA TYR A 45 2.19 3.03 8.38
C TYR A 45 2.62 4.28 7.63
N SER A 46 3.48 5.10 8.22
CA SER A 46 4.05 6.28 7.57
C SER A 46 4.87 5.89 6.34
N ALA A 47 5.74 4.86 6.46
CA ALA A 47 6.51 4.36 5.33
C ALA A 47 5.62 3.87 4.18
N PHE A 48 4.54 3.15 4.50
CA PHE A 48 3.56 2.71 3.52
C PHE A 48 2.88 3.89 2.81
N MET A 49 2.37 4.87 3.56
CA MET A 49 1.69 6.04 2.99
C MET A 49 2.64 6.88 2.12
N ASN A 50 3.87 7.12 2.58
CA ASN A 50 4.88 7.83 1.80
C ASN A 50 5.17 7.09 0.48
N LYS A 51 5.21 5.76 0.51
CA LYS A 51 5.44 4.97 -0.71
C LYS A 51 4.26 5.04 -1.66
N ALA A 52 3.03 5.05 -1.14
CA ALA A 52 1.83 5.26 -1.95
C ALA A 52 1.82 6.62 -2.65
N ASP A 53 2.21 7.68 -1.92
CA ASP A 53 2.32 9.03 -2.48
C ASP A 53 3.43 9.14 -3.53
N GLU A 54 4.60 8.53 -3.28
CA GLU A 54 5.71 8.46 -4.24
C GLU A 54 5.27 7.81 -5.56
N ILE A 55 4.55 6.69 -5.48
CA ILE A 55 4.02 5.98 -6.65
C ILE A 55 3.02 6.85 -7.42
N SER A 56 2.10 7.50 -6.70
CA SER A 56 1.11 8.41 -7.29
C SER A 56 1.75 9.60 -8.01
N GLN A 57 2.81 10.17 -7.43
CA GLN A 57 3.56 11.25 -8.06
C GLN A 57 4.30 10.77 -9.32
N ASN A 58 5.00 9.65 -9.24
CA ASN A 58 5.75 9.08 -10.37
C ASN A 58 4.84 8.77 -11.58
N MET A 59 3.59 8.32 -11.34
CA MET A 59 2.61 8.11 -12.40
C MET A 59 2.20 9.42 -13.11
N ARG A 60 2.10 10.54 -12.39
CA ARG A 60 1.69 11.84 -12.96
C ARG A 60 2.80 12.52 -13.74
N THR A 61 4.06 12.22 -13.43
CA THR A 61 5.23 12.94 -13.95
C THR A 61 5.91 12.28 -15.14
N ASP A 62 5.51 11.08 -15.57
CA ASP A 62 6.13 10.42 -16.73
C ASP A 62 5.70 11.13 -18.05
N PRO A 63 6.57 11.91 -18.71
CA PRO A 63 6.18 12.68 -19.90
C PRO A 63 6.05 11.77 -21.14
N LYS A 64 6.70 10.60 -21.13
CA LYS A 64 6.52 9.58 -22.18
C LYS A 64 5.11 9.00 -22.16
N MET A 65 4.43 9.01 -21.01
CA MET A 65 3.07 8.51 -20.89
C MET A 65 2.04 9.28 -21.73
N ILE A 66 2.26 10.57 -22.01
CA ILE A 66 1.20 11.42 -22.58
C ILE A 66 1.59 12.00 -23.95
N TYR A 67 2.85 12.39 -24.13
CA TYR A 67 3.28 13.14 -25.32
C TYR A 67 4.34 12.42 -26.18
N GLY A 68 5.16 11.54 -25.60
CA GLY A 68 6.31 10.95 -26.31
C GLY A 68 5.91 9.97 -27.43
N ILE A 69 4.98 9.07 -27.12
CA ILE A 69 4.59 7.95 -28.01
C ILE A 69 3.93 8.48 -29.30
N SER A 70 2.99 9.41 -29.17
CA SER A 70 2.29 10.01 -30.32
C SER A 70 3.20 10.95 -31.14
N THR A 71 4.05 11.74 -30.50
CA THR A 71 4.95 12.67 -31.20
C THR A 71 6.00 11.94 -32.05
N GLN A 72 6.55 10.83 -31.55
CA GLN A 72 7.49 10.01 -32.32
C GLN A 72 6.83 9.35 -33.53
N MET A 73 5.61 8.83 -33.37
CA MET A 73 4.80 8.33 -34.48
C MET A 73 4.56 9.44 -35.53
N PHE A 74 4.06 10.61 -35.12
CA PHE A 74 3.78 11.71 -36.05
C PHE A 74 5.04 12.21 -36.76
N SER A 75 6.17 12.30 -36.08
CA SER A 75 7.46 12.71 -36.67
C SER A 75 7.90 11.78 -37.80
N LYS A 76 7.74 10.46 -37.63
CA LYS A 76 8.09 9.45 -38.64
C LYS A 76 7.02 9.31 -39.73
N LEU A 77 5.75 9.58 -39.44
CA LEU A 77 4.68 9.63 -40.47
C LEU A 77 4.85 10.82 -41.41
N LEU A 78 5.28 11.97 -40.87
CA LEU A 78 5.51 13.18 -41.63
C LEU A 78 6.79 13.12 -42.49
N SER A 79 7.66 12.12 -42.31
CA SER A 79 8.85 11.92 -43.15
C SER A 79 8.49 11.41 -44.56
N GLY A 80 7.31 10.81 -44.73
CA GLY A 80 6.76 10.39 -46.02
C GLY A 80 7.39 9.13 -46.62
N ASP A 81 8.36 8.50 -45.94
CA ASP A 81 8.91 7.21 -46.32
C ASP A 81 7.97 6.08 -45.84
N GLU A 82 7.46 5.27 -46.78
CA GLU A 82 6.59 4.13 -46.48
C GLU A 82 7.23 3.13 -45.51
N THR A 83 8.54 2.95 -45.59
CA THR A 83 9.29 2.02 -44.72
C THR A 83 9.37 2.57 -43.29
N GLU A 84 9.71 3.86 -43.15
CA GLU A 84 9.72 4.51 -41.83
C GLU A 84 8.32 4.63 -41.24
N THR A 85 7.30 4.86 -42.08
CA THR A 85 5.89 4.93 -41.68
C THR A 85 5.42 3.59 -41.12
N ASN A 86 5.69 2.48 -41.82
CA ASN A 86 5.33 1.15 -41.36
C ASN A 86 6.07 0.77 -40.07
N GLN A 87 7.37 1.10 -39.97
CA GLN A 87 8.13 0.88 -38.74
C GLN A 87 7.59 1.73 -37.58
N ALA A 88 7.21 2.99 -37.84
CA ALA A 88 6.63 3.87 -36.83
C ALA A 88 5.31 3.35 -36.27
N LEU A 89 4.46 2.73 -37.10
CA LEU A 89 3.21 2.12 -36.66
C LEU A 89 3.45 0.88 -35.78
N ILE A 90 4.48 0.07 -36.11
CA ILE A 90 4.89 -1.08 -35.30
C ILE A 90 5.46 -0.61 -33.95
N ASP A 91 6.37 0.36 -33.98
CA ASP A 91 6.97 0.95 -32.78
C ASP A 91 5.90 1.55 -31.86
N PHE A 92 4.96 2.31 -32.42
CA PHE A 92 3.84 2.90 -31.69
C PHE A 92 2.98 1.86 -30.98
N ASN A 93 2.63 0.78 -31.66
CA ASN A 93 1.86 -0.32 -31.05
C ASN A 93 2.65 -1.00 -29.92
N ALA A 94 3.95 -1.26 -30.13
CA ALA A 94 4.82 -1.84 -29.10
C ALA A 94 4.92 -0.92 -27.86
N GLU A 95 5.08 0.39 -28.07
CA GLU A 95 5.13 1.38 -26.99
C GLU A 95 3.80 1.50 -26.23
N LEU A 96 2.65 1.43 -26.90
CA LEU A 96 1.34 1.40 -26.23
C LEU A 96 1.14 0.15 -25.38
N ILE A 97 1.58 -1.02 -25.85
CA ILE A 97 1.54 -2.27 -25.09
C ILE A 97 2.44 -2.16 -23.85
N GLU A 98 3.65 -1.64 -24.01
CA GLU A 98 4.61 -1.46 -22.91
C GLU A 98 4.12 -0.44 -21.89
N TYR A 99 3.54 0.68 -22.35
CA TYR A 99 2.86 1.67 -21.51
C TYR A 99 1.76 1.02 -20.66
N THR A 100 0.92 0.22 -21.31
CA THR A 100 -0.21 -0.45 -20.67
C THR A 100 0.31 -1.41 -19.59
N LYS A 101 1.40 -2.16 -19.82
CA LYS A 101 2.04 -2.99 -18.79
C LYS A 101 2.58 -2.17 -17.62
N ARG A 102 3.22 -1.02 -17.88
CA ARG A 102 3.77 -0.14 -16.84
C ARG A 102 2.68 0.47 -15.96
N SER A 103 1.49 0.71 -16.49
CA SER A 103 0.36 1.28 -15.74
C SER A 103 -0.08 0.43 -14.54
N VAL A 104 0.21 -0.88 -14.54
CA VAL A 104 -0.17 -1.82 -13.45
C VAL A 104 0.95 -2.08 -12.44
N GLN A 105 2.20 -1.75 -12.78
CA GLN A 105 3.33 -1.84 -11.83
C GLN A 105 3.07 -1.10 -10.49
N PRO A 106 2.49 0.12 -10.48
CA PRO A 106 2.06 0.80 -9.26
C PRO A 106 1.24 -0.07 -8.29
N THR A 107 0.23 -0.76 -8.82
CA THR A 107 -0.66 -1.64 -8.04
C THR A 107 0.11 -2.83 -7.47
N MET A 108 1.03 -3.41 -8.25
CA MET A 108 1.89 -4.51 -7.80
C MET A 108 2.82 -4.09 -6.65
N ILE A 109 3.45 -2.91 -6.76
CA ILE A 109 4.37 -2.40 -5.73
C ILE A 109 3.58 -2.10 -4.45
N LEU A 110 2.43 -1.42 -4.54
CA LEU A 110 1.55 -1.17 -3.39
C LEU A 110 1.14 -2.46 -2.69
N ASN A 111 0.78 -3.48 -3.45
CA ASN A 111 0.40 -4.78 -2.93
C ASN A 111 1.55 -5.49 -2.18
N GLN A 112 2.79 -5.32 -2.64
CA GLN A 112 3.97 -5.81 -1.91
C GLN A 112 4.18 -5.06 -0.59
N GLU A 113 4.01 -3.74 -0.59
CA GLU A 113 4.14 -2.90 0.60
C GLU A 113 3.07 -3.21 1.67
N LEU A 114 1.85 -3.61 1.25
CA LEU A 114 0.81 -4.08 2.17
C LEU A 114 1.24 -5.30 3.01
N ASN A 115 2.21 -6.11 2.57
CA ASN A 115 2.74 -7.21 3.39
C ASN A 115 3.42 -6.72 4.67
N LYS A 116 4.02 -5.52 4.64
CA LYS A 116 4.69 -4.95 5.82
C LYS A 116 3.66 -4.54 6.87
N LEU A 117 2.48 -4.09 6.45
CA LEU A 117 1.38 -3.72 7.36
C LEU A 117 0.90 -4.91 8.19
N LYS A 118 0.85 -6.10 7.58
CA LYS A 118 0.42 -7.35 8.25
C LYS A 118 1.22 -7.70 9.52
N LEU A 119 2.45 -7.21 9.63
CA LEU A 119 3.32 -7.50 10.77
C LEU A 119 2.95 -6.71 12.02
N VAL A 120 2.30 -5.56 11.86
CA VAL A 120 2.07 -4.60 12.95
C VAL A 120 0.60 -4.27 13.16
N CYS A 121 -0.26 -4.59 12.18
CA CYS A 121 -1.68 -4.27 12.22
C CYS A 121 -2.45 -5.04 13.29
N SER A 122 -3.59 -4.50 13.68
CA SER A 122 -4.53 -5.21 14.54
C SER A 122 -5.24 -6.35 13.81
N ASP A 123 -5.85 -7.23 14.58
CA ASP A 123 -6.75 -8.28 14.07
C ASP A 123 -7.96 -7.72 13.32
N THR A 124 -8.30 -6.43 13.53
CA THR A 124 -9.40 -5.77 12.80
C THR A 124 -8.98 -5.21 11.43
N LEU A 125 -7.73 -4.77 11.30
CA LEU A 125 -7.19 -4.22 10.05
C LEU A 125 -6.65 -5.33 9.14
N LEU A 126 -6.12 -6.42 9.71
CA LEU A 126 -5.61 -7.57 8.95
C LEU A 126 -6.59 -8.11 7.88
N PRO A 127 -7.87 -8.43 8.18
CA PRO A 127 -8.78 -8.95 7.18
C PRO A 127 -9.05 -7.96 6.03
N LYS A 128 -9.04 -6.65 6.33
CA LYS A 128 -9.23 -5.59 5.32
C LYS A 128 -8.03 -5.48 4.38
N ILE A 129 -6.82 -5.63 4.92
CA ILE A 129 -5.59 -5.71 4.12
C ILE A 129 -5.66 -6.94 3.20
N GLU A 130 -6.00 -8.12 3.73
CA GLU A 130 -6.09 -9.34 2.92
C GLU A 130 -7.15 -9.24 1.81
N GLU A 131 -8.30 -8.64 2.11
CA GLU A 131 -9.37 -8.41 1.13
C GLU A 131 -8.89 -7.47 0.01
N TYR A 132 -8.29 -6.33 0.36
CA TYR A 132 -7.73 -5.41 -0.63
C TYR A 132 -6.67 -6.10 -1.50
N LYS A 133 -5.77 -6.85 -0.88
CA LYS A 133 -4.71 -7.59 -1.59
C LYS A 133 -5.27 -8.63 -2.55
N LYS A 134 -6.33 -9.33 -2.17
CA LYS A 134 -7.01 -10.28 -3.05
C LYS A 134 -7.56 -9.57 -4.29
N LEU A 135 -8.29 -8.47 -4.11
CA LEU A 135 -8.83 -7.70 -5.23
C LEU A 135 -7.72 -7.13 -6.13
N ALA A 136 -6.62 -6.67 -5.52
CA ALA A 136 -5.45 -6.18 -6.25
C ALA A 136 -4.76 -7.29 -7.06
N ASN A 137 -4.58 -8.48 -6.49
CA ASN A 137 -4.04 -9.64 -7.20
C ASN A 137 -4.94 -10.04 -8.36
N ASP A 138 -6.24 -10.22 -8.11
CA ASP A 138 -7.22 -10.60 -9.14
C ASP A 138 -7.21 -9.58 -10.29
N PHE A 139 -7.10 -8.28 -9.98
CA PHE A 139 -6.97 -7.22 -10.98
C PHE A 139 -5.67 -7.34 -11.80
N VAL A 140 -4.54 -7.52 -11.13
CA VAL A 140 -3.23 -7.65 -11.79
C VAL A 140 -3.19 -8.90 -12.68
N ASP A 141 -3.70 -10.02 -12.20
CA ASP A 141 -3.70 -11.29 -12.92
C ASP A 141 -4.59 -11.22 -14.16
N GLU A 142 -5.80 -10.68 -14.02
CA GLU A 142 -6.72 -10.46 -15.15
C GLU A 142 -6.10 -9.52 -16.20
N PHE A 143 -5.45 -8.45 -15.75
CA PHE A 143 -4.74 -7.53 -16.63
C PHE A 143 -3.59 -8.22 -17.38
N GLN A 144 -2.77 -9.00 -16.69
CA GLN A 144 -1.68 -9.75 -17.32
C GLN A 144 -2.19 -10.76 -18.35
N ILE A 145 -3.30 -11.46 -18.06
CA ILE A 145 -3.93 -12.38 -19.00
C ILE A 145 -4.35 -11.64 -20.27
N VAL A 146 -5.02 -10.48 -20.14
CA VAL A 146 -5.44 -9.68 -21.29
C VAL A 146 -4.23 -9.14 -22.08
N MET A 147 -3.17 -8.70 -21.40
CA MET A 147 -1.94 -8.24 -22.06
C MET A 147 -1.20 -9.36 -22.81
N ASN A 148 -1.18 -10.58 -22.27
CA ASN A 148 -0.59 -11.72 -22.94
C ASN A 148 -1.43 -12.15 -24.15
N ASN A 149 -2.76 -12.07 -24.04
CA ASN A 149 -3.67 -12.32 -25.15
C ASN A 149 -3.53 -11.25 -26.25
N LEU A 150 -3.37 -9.97 -25.90
CA LEU A 150 -3.06 -8.88 -26.84
C LEU A 150 -1.83 -9.16 -27.69
N SER A 151 -0.79 -9.72 -27.09
CA SER A 151 0.45 -10.05 -27.81
C SER A 151 0.34 -11.27 -28.73
N SER A 152 -0.73 -12.07 -28.62
CA SER A 152 -0.89 -13.35 -29.32
C SER A 152 -2.14 -13.45 -30.20
N ASN A 153 -3.17 -12.64 -29.95
CA ASN A 153 -4.48 -12.73 -30.60
C ASN A 153 -4.67 -11.57 -31.59
N LYS A 154 -5.00 -11.89 -32.85
CA LYS A 154 -5.16 -10.89 -33.93
C LYS A 154 -6.56 -10.28 -34.00
N ASP A 155 -7.51 -10.76 -33.19
CA ASP A 155 -8.89 -10.27 -33.17
C ASP A 155 -9.05 -9.09 -32.19
N LEU A 156 -9.15 -7.90 -32.77
CA LEU A 156 -9.29 -6.61 -32.09
C LEU A 156 -10.58 -6.54 -31.26
N ASN A 157 -11.67 -7.20 -31.68
CA ASN A 157 -12.97 -7.10 -31.01
C ASN A 157 -13.02 -7.90 -29.71
N ILE A 158 -12.43 -9.10 -29.71
CA ILE A 158 -12.32 -9.94 -28.50
C ILE A 158 -11.48 -9.21 -27.46
N THR A 159 -10.41 -8.59 -27.93
CA THR A 159 -9.41 -7.93 -27.09
C THR A 159 -9.92 -6.62 -26.50
N ALA A 160 -10.62 -5.79 -27.29
CA ALA A 160 -11.28 -4.58 -26.80
C ALA A 160 -12.32 -4.88 -25.72
N LYS A 161 -13.12 -5.94 -25.91
CA LYS A 161 -14.13 -6.37 -24.93
C LYS A 161 -13.50 -6.87 -23.63
N GLN A 162 -12.33 -7.51 -23.69
CA GLN A 162 -11.59 -7.94 -22.51
C GLN A 162 -10.99 -6.75 -21.73
N LEU A 163 -10.44 -5.77 -22.44
CA LEU A 163 -9.94 -4.50 -21.85
C LEU A 163 -11.07 -3.68 -21.20
N GLU A 164 -12.24 -3.62 -21.83
CA GLU A 164 -13.41 -2.91 -21.30
C GLU A 164 -13.88 -3.52 -19.96
N ASN A 165 -13.91 -4.85 -19.86
CA ASN A 165 -14.32 -5.54 -18.64
C ASN A 165 -13.38 -5.31 -17.45
N ILE A 166 -12.09 -5.07 -17.69
CA ILE A 166 -11.11 -4.76 -16.62
C ILE A 166 -11.48 -3.43 -15.92
N GLY A 167 -11.82 -2.40 -16.71
CA GLY A 167 -12.07 -1.05 -16.19
C GLY A 167 -13.45 -0.85 -15.54
N HIS A 168 -14.45 -1.63 -15.94
CA HIS A 168 -15.85 -1.47 -15.50
C HIS A 168 -16.26 -2.36 -14.32
N SER A 169 -15.31 -3.08 -13.71
CA SER A 169 -15.65 -3.94 -12.58
C SER A 169 -15.93 -3.13 -11.30
N ASN A 170 -16.95 -3.55 -10.54
CA ASN A 170 -17.29 -3.03 -9.21
C ASN A 170 -16.11 -3.12 -8.20
N ARG A 171 -15.04 -3.82 -8.60
CA ARG A 171 -13.78 -4.05 -7.87
C ARG A 171 -13.02 -2.76 -7.59
N THR A 172 -12.98 -1.82 -8.53
CA THR A 172 -12.28 -0.55 -8.34
C THR A 172 -12.93 0.30 -7.25
N ILE A 173 -14.26 0.28 -7.19
CA ILE A 173 -15.05 0.92 -6.13
C ILE A 173 -14.78 0.24 -4.78
N GLN A 174 -14.84 -1.10 -4.74
CA GLN A 174 -14.53 -1.87 -3.52
C GLN A 174 -13.10 -1.63 -3.00
N MET A 175 -12.12 -1.58 -3.90
CA MET A 175 -10.74 -1.26 -3.55
C MET A 175 -10.62 0.16 -2.96
N ALA A 176 -11.32 1.14 -3.53
CA ALA A 176 -11.33 2.51 -3.02
C ALA A 176 -11.98 2.62 -1.64
N ASP A 177 -13.07 1.90 -1.41
CA ASP A 177 -13.75 1.88 -0.10
C ASP A 177 -12.90 1.17 0.96
N LEU A 178 -12.33 0.01 0.62
CA LEU A 178 -11.38 -0.70 1.49
C LEU A 178 -10.16 0.15 1.81
N TRP A 179 -9.65 0.92 0.85
CA TRP A 179 -8.53 1.83 1.07
C TRP A 179 -8.86 2.87 2.16
N LYS A 180 -10.03 3.51 2.07
CA LYS A 180 -10.49 4.47 3.09
C LYS A 180 -10.68 3.82 4.45
N GLU A 181 -11.26 2.63 4.49
CA GLU A 181 -11.42 1.87 5.74
C GLU A 181 -10.07 1.55 6.38
N MET A 182 -9.10 1.09 5.59
CA MET A 182 -7.75 0.80 6.06
C MET A 182 -7.08 2.07 6.61
N GLU A 183 -7.19 3.22 5.94
CA GLU A 183 -6.64 4.49 6.43
C GLU A 183 -7.22 4.89 7.79
N ILE A 184 -8.55 4.78 7.95
CA ILE A 184 -9.23 5.10 9.21
C ILE A 184 -8.74 4.16 10.33
N LEU A 185 -8.64 2.86 10.04
CA LEU A 185 -8.17 1.87 11.01
C LEU A 185 -6.70 2.10 11.39
N MET A 186 -5.82 2.38 10.42
CA MET A 186 -4.42 2.72 10.67
C MET A 186 -4.31 3.94 11.59
N ARG A 187 -5.08 5.00 11.33
CA ARG A 187 -5.14 6.22 12.17
C ARG A 187 -5.65 5.95 13.58
N ASN A 188 -6.65 5.08 13.71
CA ASN A 188 -7.20 4.67 15.01
C ASN A 188 -6.19 3.87 15.83
N GLU A 189 -5.41 3.00 15.20
CA GLU A 189 -4.41 2.17 15.86
C GLU A 189 -3.21 2.97 16.41
N ILE A 190 -2.82 4.07 15.74
CA ILE A 190 -1.78 4.99 16.21
C ILE A 190 -2.30 6.04 17.19
N GLY A 191 -3.61 6.02 17.50
CA GLY A 191 -4.21 6.87 18.52
C GLY A 191 -4.51 8.31 18.09
N TYR A 192 -4.54 8.62 16.78
CA TYR A 192 -4.74 9.99 16.28
C TYR A 192 -6.07 10.62 16.75
N TYR A 193 -7.13 9.82 16.90
CA TYR A 193 -8.46 10.27 17.38
C TYR A 193 -8.69 10.11 18.89
N ARG A 194 -7.68 9.66 19.66
CA ARG A 194 -7.78 9.55 21.12
C ARG A 194 -7.13 10.77 21.78
N GLN A 195 -7.62 11.97 21.47
CA GLN A 195 -7.44 13.11 22.35
C GLN A 195 -8.53 13.04 23.43
N LYS A 196 -8.13 12.71 24.66
CA LYS A 196 -8.88 13.01 25.88
C LYS A 196 -8.06 13.99 26.70
#